data_AF-A0A1H2RML1-F1
#
_entry.id   AF-A0A1H2RML1-F1
#
_cell.length_a   1.000
_cell.length_b   1.000
_cell.length_c   1.000
_cell.angle_alpha   90.00
_cell.angle_beta   90.00
_cell.angle_gamma   90.00
#
_symmetry.space_group_name_H-M   'P 1'
#
loop_
_entity.id
_entity.type
_entity.pdbx_description
1 polymer ?
#
loop_
_entity_poly.entity_id
_entity_poly.type
_entity_poly.pdbx_seq_one_letter_code
_entity_poly.pdbx_strand_id
1 'polypeptide(L)'
;MNWGTNMADQDKELDQLFAQAREARDVFPDHLAVRIETDAEAIRLTRAVPAKRRTWRQRMRGIGGWQGLGGLVAASAAGVWIGFSAPTFLPDPVVYFTSQETTYLMADLNLDEYYLEDAE
;
A
#
# COMPACT_ATOMS: atom_id res chain seq x y z
N MET A 1 -38.01 23.08 16.03
CA MET A 1 -36.84 23.04 15.13
C MET A 1 -36.30 24.47 14.97
N ASN A 2 -35.21 24.85 15.64
CA ASN A 2 -34.63 26.22 15.64
C ASN A 2 -33.38 26.35 14.75
N TRP A 3 -32.93 25.25 14.14
CA TRP A 3 -31.65 25.21 13.42
C TRP A 3 -31.68 25.95 12.06
N GLY A 4 -32.82 25.98 11.37
CA GLY A 4 -32.93 26.55 10.02
C GLY A 4 -32.94 28.08 9.97
N THR A 5 -33.47 28.75 10.99
CA THR A 5 -33.50 30.23 11.08
C THR A 5 -32.13 30.79 11.41
N ASN A 6 -31.36 30.13 12.28
CA ASN A 6 -30.02 30.57 12.67
C ASN A 6 -29.00 30.43 11.52
N MET A 7 -29.06 29.36 10.72
CA MET A 7 -28.17 29.22 9.55
C MET A 7 -28.47 30.27 8.47
N ALA A 8 -29.75 30.50 8.15
CA ALA A 8 -30.13 31.51 7.16
C ALA A 8 -29.77 32.95 7.56
N ASP A 9 -29.71 33.24 8.86
CA ASP A 9 -29.29 34.55 9.38
C ASP A 9 -27.76 34.71 9.32
N GLN A 10 -27.01 33.66 9.68
CA GLN A 10 -25.55 33.61 9.54
C GLN A 10 -25.09 33.75 8.08
N ASP A 11 -25.79 33.10 7.14
CA ASP A 11 -25.47 33.21 5.72
C ASP A 11 -25.66 34.65 5.21
N LYS A 12 -26.71 35.35 5.66
CA LYS A 12 -26.94 36.76 5.32
C LYS A 12 -25.91 37.69 5.93
N GLU A 13 -25.49 37.43 7.16
CA GLU A 13 -24.42 38.19 7.83
C GLU A 13 -23.08 38.00 7.09
N LEU A 14 -22.76 36.77 6.68
CA LEU A 14 -21.58 36.47 5.86
C LEU A 14 -21.62 37.19 4.51
N ASP A 15 -22.77 37.17 3.83
CA ASP A 15 -22.93 37.89 2.55
C ASP A 15 -22.72 39.41 2.71
N GLN A 16 -23.18 40.00 3.82
CA GLN A 16 -22.93 41.40 4.13
C GLN A 16 -21.45 41.68 4.39
N LEU A 17 -20.77 40.82 5.16
CA LEU A 17 -19.33 40.93 5.40
C LEU A 17 -18.52 40.80 4.10
N PHE A 18 -18.91 39.90 3.19
CA PHE A 18 -18.27 39.77 1.89
C PHE A 18 -18.55 40.95 0.95
N ALA A 19 -19.75 41.53 1.00
CA ALA A 19 -20.07 42.75 0.26
C ALA A 19 -19.20 43.91 0.73
N GLN A 20 -19.08 44.09 2.05
CA GLN A 20 -18.21 45.10 2.66
C GLN A 20 -16.73 44.89 2.29
N ALA A 21 -16.25 43.65 2.31
CA ALA A 21 -14.87 43.33 1.93
C ALA A 21 -14.57 43.60 0.45
N ARG A 22 -15.55 43.48 -0.45
CA ARG A 22 -15.40 43.83 -1.87
C ARG A 22 -15.31 45.34 -2.07
N GLU A 23 -16.10 46.12 -1.33
CA GLU A 23 -16.06 47.58 -1.37
C GLU A 23 -14.78 48.14 -0.74
N ALA A 24 -14.30 47.54 0.35
CA ALA A 24 -13.09 47.94 1.06
C ALA A 24 -11.80 47.40 0.42
N ARG A 25 -11.87 46.86 -0.81
CA ARG A 25 -10.71 46.23 -1.44
C ARG A 25 -9.70 47.30 -1.83
N ASP A 26 -8.55 47.26 -1.15
CA ASP A 26 -7.43 48.15 -1.44
C ASP A 26 -6.80 47.85 -2.81
N VAL A 27 -6.17 48.85 -3.40
CA VAL A 27 -5.54 48.71 -4.72
C VAL A 27 -4.36 47.75 -4.60
N PHE A 28 -4.39 46.69 -5.40
CA PHE A 28 -3.33 45.69 -5.41
C PHE A 28 -2.02 46.32 -5.95
N PRO A 29 -0.93 46.35 -5.16
CA PRO A 29 0.26 47.07 -5.57
C PRO A 29 1.01 46.37 -6.72
N ASP A 30 1.38 47.12 -7.75
CA ASP A 30 2.04 46.58 -8.96
C ASP A 30 3.34 45.82 -8.67
N HIS A 31 4.14 46.30 -7.72
CA HIS A 31 5.38 45.63 -7.34
C HIS A 31 5.14 44.23 -6.74
N LEU A 32 4.00 44.03 -6.06
CA LEU A 32 3.62 42.74 -5.50
C LEU A 32 3.14 41.80 -6.61
N ALA A 33 2.39 42.32 -7.59
CA ALA A 33 1.97 41.58 -8.78
C ALA A 33 3.17 41.02 -9.54
N VAL A 34 4.16 41.87 -9.85
CA VAL A 34 5.39 41.48 -10.55
C VAL A 34 6.17 40.42 -9.78
N ARG A 35 6.25 40.55 -8.45
CA ARG A 35 6.92 39.54 -7.61
C ARG A 35 6.21 38.20 -7.62
N ILE A 36 4.87 38.19 -7.58
CA ILE A 36 4.08 36.96 -7.63
C ILE A 36 4.23 36.28 -8.98
N GLU A 37 4.19 37.04 -10.08
CA GLU A 37 4.40 36.48 -11.42
C GLU A 37 5.80 35.89 -11.57
N THR A 38 6.83 36.61 -11.10
CA THR A 38 8.21 36.14 -11.13
C THR A 38 8.39 34.85 -10.31
N ASP A 39 7.79 34.78 -9.11
CA ASP A 39 7.84 33.59 -8.26
C ASP A 39 7.10 32.40 -8.89
N ALA A 40 5.91 32.65 -9.45
CA ALA A 40 5.14 31.64 -10.15
C ALA A 40 5.89 31.06 -11.36
N GLU A 41 6.61 31.91 -12.10
CA GLU A 41 7.42 31.49 -13.23
C GLU A 41 8.64 30.67 -12.80
N ALA A 42 9.31 31.05 -11.71
CA ALA A 42 10.40 30.27 -11.12
C ALA A 42 9.96 28.85 -10.72
N ILE A 43 8.78 28.71 -10.10
CA ILE A 43 8.21 27.40 -9.75
C ILE A 43 7.81 26.61 -10.99
N ARG A 44 7.19 27.25 -12.00
CA ARG A 44 6.84 26.60 -13.27
C ARG A 44 8.07 26.01 -13.96
N LEU A 45 9.16 26.78 -14.05
CA LEU A 45 10.42 26.34 -14.65
C LEU A 45 11.06 25.19 -13.86
N THR A 46 11.02 25.26 -12.53
CA THR A 46 11.55 24.19 -11.67
C THR A 46 10.76 22.89 -11.83
N ARG A 47 9.43 22.98 -11.97
CA ARG A 47 8.55 21.81 -12.15
C ARG A 47 8.57 21.26 -13.57
N ALA A 48 8.87 22.10 -14.56
CA ALA A 48 9.07 21.68 -15.95
C ALA A 48 10.33 20.83 -16.15
N VAL A 49 11.24 20.80 -15.16
CA VAL A 49 12.37 19.87 -15.19
C VAL A 49 11.84 18.43 -15.14
N PRO A 50 12.10 17.59 -16.15
CA PRO A 50 11.62 16.23 -16.16
C PRO A 50 12.12 15.50 -14.91
N ALA A 51 11.21 14.85 -14.18
CA ALA A 51 11.56 14.07 -13.00
C ALA A 51 12.63 13.05 -13.39
N LYS A 52 13.86 13.27 -12.92
CA LYS A 52 15.00 12.39 -13.22
C LYS A 52 14.59 10.99 -12.79
N ARG A 53 14.57 10.03 -13.73
CA ARG A 53 14.13 8.65 -13.49
C ARG A 53 14.85 8.10 -12.26
N ARG A 54 14.13 8.01 -11.14
CA ARG A 54 14.68 7.59 -9.86
C ARG A 54 15.09 6.13 -10.00
N THR A 55 16.40 5.88 -10.04
CA THR A 55 16.94 4.53 -10.22
C THR A 55 16.53 3.62 -9.07
N TRP A 56 16.45 2.31 -9.33
CA TRP A 56 16.15 1.30 -8.31
C TRP A 56 17.11 1.40 -7.10
N ARG A 57 18.37 1.75 -7.35
CA ARG A 57 19.37 2.09 -6.31
C ARG A 57 18.94 3.26 -5.41
N GLN A 58 18.32 4.30 -5.96
CA GLN A 58 17.83 5.44 -5.17
C GLN A 58 16.55 5.11 -4.39
N ARG A 59 15.78 4.11 -4.84
CA ARG A 59 14.65 3.54 -4.07
C ARG A 59 15.15 2.72 -2.88
N MET A 60 16.20 1.92 -3.06
CA MET A 60 16.85 1.19 -1.98
C MET A 60 17.57 2.08 -0.96
N ARG A 61 18.06 3.26 -1.37
CA ARG A 61 18.57 4.27 -0.42
C ARG A 61 17.50 4.74 0.58
N GLY A 62 16.22 4.73 0.18
CA GLY A 62 15.10 5.07 1.06
C GLY A 62 14.74 3.97 2.07
N ILE A 63 15.22 2.73 1.86
CA ILE A 63 14.97 1.58 2.75
C ILE A 63 16.01 1.54 3.91
N GLY A 64 16.94 2.50 3.97
CA GLY A 64 17.79 2.70 5.15
C GLY A 64 19.06 1.84 5.20
N GLY A 65 19.51 1.29 4.06
CA GLY A 65 20.77 0.54 3.98
C GLY A 65 20.76 -0.69 4.88
N TRP A 66 21.72 -0.80 5.81
CA TRP A 66 21.85 -1.91 6.76
C TRP A 66 20.64 -2.06 7.71
N GLN A 67 19.97 -0.95 8.07
CA GLN A 67 18.80 -1.00 8.96
C GLN A 67 17.59 -1.68 8.30
N GLY A 68 17.34 -1.39 7.02
CA GLY A 68 16.31 -2.10 6.25
C GLY A 68 16.64 -3.59 6.07
N LEU A 69 17.92 -3.93 5.90
CA LEU A 69 18.37 -5.32 5.84
C LEU A 69 18.17 -6.04 7.18
N GLY A 70 18.48 -5.38 8.30
CA GLY A 70 18.22 -5.91 9.63
C GLY A 70 16.73 -6.18 9.89
N GLY A 71 15.85 -5.25 9.49
CA GLY A 71 14.40 -5.45 9.56
C GLY A 71 13.91 -6.61 8.70
N LEU A 72 14.44 -6.76 7.48
CA LEU A 72 14.11 -7.88 6.58
C LEU A 72 14.54 -9.22 7.18
N VAL A 73 15.77 -9.30 7.72
CA VAL A 73 16.29 -10.51 8.37
C VAL A 73 15.46 -10.85 9.61
N ALA A 74 15.12 -9.86 10.44
CA ALA A 74 14.29 -10.06 11.62
C ALA A 74 12.86 -10.52 11.25
N ALA A 75 12.26 -9.96 10.20
CA ALA A 75 10.94 -10.38 9.70
C ALA A 75 10.97 -11.83 9.18
N SER A 76 12.02 -12.21 8.46
CA SER A 76 12.22 -13.60 8.01
C SER A 76 12.42 -14.56 9.18
N ALA A 77 13.24 -14.19 10.16
CA ALA A 77 13.46 -15.00 11.36
C ALA A 77 12.17 -15.16 12.19
N ALA A 78 11.37 -14.09 12.32
CA ALA A 78 10.06 -14.15 12.97
C ALA A 78 9.07 -15.03 12.20
N GLY A 79 9.06 -14.96 10.86
CA GLY A 79 8.24 -15.84 10.02
C GLY A 79 8.61 -17.32 10.17
N VAL A 80 9.91 -17.63 10.21
CA VAL A 80 10.40 -19.00 10.46
C VAL A 80 10.05 -19.46 11.87
N TRP A 81 10.20 -18.60 12.89
CA TRP A 81 9.84 -18.92 14.26
C TRP A 81 8.34 -19.24 14.41
N ILE A 82 7.49 -18.41 13.79
CA ILE A 82 6.03 -18.61 13.78
C ILE A 82 5.68 -19.92 13.03
N GLY A 83 6.29 -20.17 11.86
CA GLY A 83 6.06 -21.38 11.09
C GLY A 83 6.56 -22.66 11.75
N PHE A 84 7.62 -22.58 12.57
CA PHE A 84 8.19 -23.71 13.29
C PHE A 84 7.35 -24.15 14.50
N SER A 85 6.48 -23.28 15.02
CA SER A 85 5.49 -23.67 16.04
C SER A 85 4.34 -24.47 15.41
N ALA A 86 4.67 -25.63 14.82
CA ALA A 86 3.67 -26.66 14.55
C ALA A 86 3.01 -27.01 15.90
N PRO A 87 1.68 -26.87 16.04
CA PRO A 87 0.99 -27.33 17.24
C PRO A 87 1.35 -28.81 17.44
N THR A 88 1.67 -29.19 18.68
CA THR A 88 1.95 -30.58 19.12
C THR A 88 0.77 -31.55 18.93
N PHE A 89 -0.24 -31.15 18.15
CA PHE A 89 -1.46 -31.86 17.83
C PHE A 89 -1.48 -32.49 16.43
N LEU A 90 -0.45 -32.29 15.62
CA LEU A 90 -0.32 -32.96 14.32
C LEU A 90 0.53 -34.23 14.48
N PRO A 91 -0.01 -35.42 14.16
CA PRO A 91 0.78 -36.63 14.01
C PRO A 91 1.96 -36.37 13.07
N ASP A 92 3.11 -36.93 13.40
CA ASP A 92 4.38 -36.75 12.69
C ASP A 92 4.18 -36.68 11.17
N PRO A 93 4.55 -35.57 10.50
CA PRO A 93 4.39 -35.43 9.06
C PRO A 93 5.10 -36.55 8.28
N VAL A 94 6.17 -37.14 8.84
CA VAL A 94 6.86 -38.30 8.24
C VAL A 94 5.94 -39.52 8.12
N VAL A 95 5.06 -39.73 9.10
CA VAL A 95 4.04 -40.79 9.08
C VAL A 95 2.99 -40.48 8.02
N TYR A 96 2.62 -39.21 7.83
CA TYR A 96 1.70 -38.81 6.76
C TYR A 96 2.29 -39.03 5.36
N PHE A 97 3.55 -38.62 5.12
CA PHE A 97 4.20 -38.84 3.84
C PHE A 97 4.37 -40.34 3.53
N THR A 98 4.78 -41.13 4.51
CA THR A 98 4.90 -42.59 4.37
C THR A 98 3.54 -43.25 4.09
N SER A 99 2.47 -42.81 4.75
CA SER A 99 1.12 -43.36 4.56
C SER A 99 0.51 -43.04 3.19
N GLN A 100 0.91 -41.92 2.57
CA GLN A 100 0.47 -41.56 1.24
C GLN A 100 1.16 -42.42 0.17
N GLU A 101 2.48 -42.61 0.25
CA GLU A 101 3.21 -43.39 -0.75
C GLU A 101 2.75 -44.86 -0.81
N THR A 102 2.43 -45.49 0.33
CA THR A 102 1.92 -46.87 0.35
C THR A 102 0.54 -47.00 -0.29
N THR A 103 -0.31 -45.97 -0.21
CA THR A 103 -1.66 -45.98 -0.79
C THR A 103 -1.62 -45.89 -2.32
N TYR A 104 -0.72 -45.08 -2.89
CA TYR A 104 -0.58 -44.99 -4.34
C TYR A 104 0.03 -46.26 -4.95
N LEU A 105 1.03 -46.84 -4.30
CA LEU A 105 1.64 -48.10 -4.76
C LEU A 105 0.64 -49.28 -4.72
N MET A 106 -0.21 -49.36 -3.69
CA MET A 106 -1.25 -50.38 -3.59
C MET A 106 -2.36 -50.21 -4.63
N ALA A 107 -2.70 -48.96 -4.98
CA ALA A 107 -3.71 -48.67 -6.01
C ALA A 107 -3.21 -49.03 -7.42
N ASP A 108 -1.93 -48.78 -7.70
CA ASP A 108 -1.29 -49.09 -8.99
C ASP A 108 -1.19 -50.62 -9.19
N LEU A 109 -0.72 -51.34 -8.17
CA LEU A 109 -0.62 -52.81 -8.21
C LEU A 109 -1.99 -53.50 -8.36
N ASN A 110 -3.03 -52.97 -7.70
CA ASN A 110 -4.38 -53.54 -7.80
C ASN A 110 -5.03 -53.28 -9.17
N LEU A 111 -4.66 -52.18 -9.84
CA LEU A 111 -5.10 -51.93 -11.21
C LEU A 111 -4.45 -52.93 -12.17
N ASP A 112 -3.14 -53.17 -12.04
CA ASP A 112 -2.43 -54.14 -12.87
C ASP A 112 -2.93 -55.58 -12.66
N GLU A 113 -3.28 -55.96 -11.42
CA GLU A 113 -3.87 -57.27 -11.11
C GLU A 113 -5.25 -57.44 -11.78
N TYR A 114 -6.11 -56.40 -11.74
CA TYR A 114 -7.45 -56.44 -12.35
C TYR A 114 -7.40 -56.60 -13.88
N TYR A 115 -6.42 -55.96 -14.55
CA TYR A 115 -6.25 -56.12 -15.99
C TYR A 115 -5.66 -57.48 -16.40
N LEU A 116 -4.95 -58.16 -15.50
CA LEU A 116 -4.45 -59.51 -15.73
C LEU A 116 -5.52 -60.59 -15.51
N GLU A 117 -6.47 -60.37 -14.59
CA GLU A 117 -7.55 -61.32 -14.29
C GLU A 117 -8.62 -61.39 -15.41
N ASP A 118 -8.84 -60.29 -16.15
CA ASP A 118 -9.75 -60.25 -17.33
C ASP A 118 -9.11 -60.85 -18.62
N ALA A 119 -7.83 -61.24 -18.57
CA ALA A 119 -7.06 -61.73 -19.73
C ALA A 119 -6.84 -63.26 -19.75
N GLU A 120 -7.39 -64.02 -18.80
CA GLU A 120 -7.38 -65.50 -18.76
C GLU A 120 -8.77 -66.09 -19.10
#